data_AF-A0AAW2HRA6-F1
#
_entry.id   AF-A0AAW2HRA6-F1
#
_cell.length_a   1.000
_cell.length_b   1.000
_cell.length_c   1.000
_cell.angle_alpha   90.00
_cell.angle_beta   90.00
_cell.angle_gamma   90.00
#
_symmetry.space_group_name_H-M   'P 1'
#
loop_
_entity.id
_entity.type
_entity.pdbx_description
1 polymer ?
#
loop_
_entity_poly.entity_id
_entity_poly.type
_entity_poly.pdbx_seq_one_letter_code
_entity_poly.pdbx_strand_id
1 'polypeptide(L)' 'MQPFAFVSNIHYTGLTDISWSSDGRVLTVSSSEGYCSIIVFEENELGIPYKPQSEGSEVKADSEKET' A
#
# COMPACT_ATOMS: atom_id res chain seq x y z
N MET A 1 14.42 7.07 -11.22
CA MET A 1 13.57 6.56 -10.13
C MET A 1 14.31 6.75 -8.83
N GLN A 2 13.64 7.32 -7.82
CA GLN A 2 14.19 7.52 -6.48
C GLN A 2 13.36 6.68 -5.50
N PRO A 3 13.98 6.00 -4.51
CA PRO A 3 13.21 5.30 -3.48
C PRO A 3 12.30 6.29 -2.75
N PHE A 4 11.07 5.88 -2.46
CA PHE A 4 10.10 6.73 -1.76
C PHE A 4 10.26 6.68 -0.24
N ALA A 5 10.80 5.58 0.30
CA ALA A 5 11.03 5.39 1.72
C ALA A 5 12.28 4.51 1.97
N PHE A 6 12.90 4.68 3.14
CA PHE A 6 13.99 3.86 3.63
C PHE A 6 13.80 3.58 5.12
N VAL A 7 13.80 2.31 5.49
CA VAL A 7 13.65 1.85 6.87
C VAL A 7 14.86 0.98 7.19
N SER A 8 15.61 1.33 8.24
CA SER A 8 16.82 0.62 8.65
C SER A 8 16.82 0.33 10.14
N ASN A 9 17.77 -0.49 10.59
CA ASN A 9 18.00 -0.80 12.00
C ASN A 9 16.78 -1.42 12.70
N ILE A 10 15.96 -2.17 11.96
CA ILE A 10 14.77 -2.84 12.49
C ILE A 10 15.04 -4.27 12.98
N HIS A 11 16.18 -4.86 12.60
CA HIS A 11 16.59 -6.21 12.99
C HIS A 11 18.13 -6.28 13.12
N TYR A 12 18.62 -7.15 14.00
CA TYR A 12 20.07 -7.36 14.20
C TYR A 12 20.65 -8.31 13.16
N THR A 13 19.83 -9.25 12.69
CA THR A 13 20.19 -10.25 11.67
C THR A 13 19.49 -9.98 10.34
N GLY A 14 19.76 -10.83 9.34
CA GLY A 14 19.15 -10.72 8.02
C GLY A 14 17.63 -10.85 8.04
N LEU A 15 16.97 -9.98 7.28
CA LEU A 15 15.54 -10.09 6.99
C LEU A 15 15.30 -11.32 6.10
N THR A 16 14.25 -12.08 6.39
CA THR A 16 13.93 -13.30 5.63
C THR A 16 12.79 -13.07 4.66
N ASP A 17 11.72 -12.41 5.11
CA ASP A 17 10.50 -12.27 4.34
C ASP A 17 9.81 -10.93 4.64
N ILE A 18 8.98 -10.50 3.68
CA ILE A 18 8.11 -9.33 3.81
C ILE A 18 6.72 -9.65 3.26
N SER A 19 5.69 -9.07 3.85
CA SER A 19 4.31 -9.22 3.36
C SER A 19 3.48 -7.97 3.64
N TRP A 20 2.70 -7.57 2.64
CA TRP A 20 1.76 -6.44 2.73
C TRP A 20 0.36 -6.93 3.12
N SER A 21 -0.35 -6.13 3.91
CA SER A 21 -1.80 -6.25 4.04
C SER A 21 -2.49 -5.95 2.71
N SER A 22 -3.70 -6.48 2.52
CA SER A 22 -4.46 -6.32 1.27
C SER A 22 -4.84 -4.87 0.95
N ASP A 23 -4.87 -4.00 1.97
CA ASP A 23 -5.16 -2.57 1.84
C ASP A 23 -3.91 -1.71 1.65
N GLY A 24 -2.71 -2.30 1.69
CA GLY A 24 -1.44 -1.61 1.56
C GLY A 24 -1.05 -0.73 2.75
N ARG A 25 -1.75 -0.81 3.88
CA ARG A 25 -1.48 0.03 5.07
C ARG A 25 -0.47 -0.57 6.03
N VAL A 26 -0.24 -1.88 5.96
CA VAL A 26 0.64 -2.60 6.88
C VAL A 26 1.65 -3.42 6.11
N LEU A 27 2.92 -3.26 6.46
CA LEU A 27 4.02 -4.08 5.98
C LEU A 27 4.64 -4.83 7.15
N THR A 28 4.55 -6.16 7.12
CA THR A 28 5.20 -7.03 8.10
C THR A 28 6.53 -7.50 7.54
N VAL A 29 7.57 -7.44 8.36
CA VAL A 29 8.94 -7.86 8.03
C VAL A 29 9.38 -8.90 9.06
N SER A 30 9.87 -10.06 8.62
CA SER A 30 10.42 -11.09 9.50
C SER A 30 11.94 -11.18 9.37
N SER A 31 12.57 -11.70 10.43
CA SER A 31 14.02 -11.88 10.51
C SER A 31 14.39 -13.26 11.02
N SER A 32 15.60 -13.72 10.70
CA SER A 32 16.11 -15.03 11.11
C SER A 32 16.26 -15.21 12.62
N GLU A 33 16.27 -14.11 13.38
CA GLU A 33 16.26 -14.10 14.84
C GLU A 33 14.89 -14.40 15.47
N GLY A 34 13.86 -14.62 14.65
CA GLY A 34 12.51 -14.99 15.11
C GLY A 34 11.62 -13.81 15.51
N TYR A 35 12.05 -12.58 15.24
CA TYR A 35 11.25 -11.37 15.45
C TYR A 35 10.58 -10.91 14.15
N CYS A 36 9.42 -10.27 14.30
CA CYS A 36 8.73 -9.56 13.22
C CYS A 36 8.54 -8.09 13.58
N SER A 37 8.87 -7.21 12.65
CA SER A 37 8.55 -5.78 12.70
C SER A 37 7.30 -5.48 11.88
N ILE A 38 6.48 -4.55 12.35
CA ILE A 38 5.27 -4.10 11.66
C ILE A 38 5.42 -2.61 11.36
N ILE A 39 5.37 -2.26 10.08
CA ILE A 39 5.40 -0.89 9.60
C ILE A 39 3.97 -0.52 9.22
N VAL A 40 3.45 0.55 9.81
CA VAL A 40 2.09 1.05 9.57
C VAL A 40 2.18 2.37 8.85
N PHE A 41 1.45 2.48 7.75
CA PHE A 41 1.31 3.69 6.97
C PHE A 41 0.01 4.39 7.32
N GLU A 42 0.07 5.71 7.45
CA GLU A 42 -1.12 6.54 7.62
C GLU A 42 -1.96 6.57 6.34
N GLU A 43 -3.22 6.99 6.50
CA GLU A 43 -4.11 7.12 5.36
C GLU A 43 -3.55 8.11 4.31
N ASN A 44 -3.46 7.65 3.06
CA ASN A 44 -2.87 8.36 1.92
C ASN A 44 -1.36 8.64 2.01
N GLU A 45 -0.61 8.05 2.95
CA GLU A 45 0.84 8.24 3.03
C GLU A 45 1.56 7.70 1.79
N LEU A 46 1.10 6.55 1.27
CA LEU A 46 1.60 5.95 0.03
C LEU A 46 0.89 6.50 -1.23
N GLY A 47 0.03 7.50 -1.08
CA GLY A 47 -0.81 8.05 -2.13
C GLY A 47 -2.18 7.36 -2.26
N ILE A 48 -2.77 7.46 -3.45
CA ILE A 48 -4.13 6.99 -3.73
C ILE A 48 -4.07 5.58 -4.30
N PRO A 49 -4.86 4.61 -3.79
CA PRO A 49 -4.93 3.26 -4.35
C PRO A 49 -5.23 3.30 -5.85
N TYR A 50 -4.40 2.61 -6.63
CA TYR A 50 -4.59 2.51 -8.06
C TYR A 50 -5.89 1.73 -8.35
N LYS A 51 -6.81 2.38 -9.06
CA LYS A 51 -8.01 1.75 -9.60
C LYS A 51 -7.75 1.46 -11.07
N PRO A 52 -7.68 0.18 -11.50
CA PRO A 52 -7.53 -0.11 -12.91
C PRO A 52 -8.70 0.52 -13.67
N GLN A 53 -8.38 1.24 -14.75
CA GLN A 53 -9.40 1.68 -15.68
C GLN A 53 -10.01 0.41 -16.27
N SER A 54 -11.28 0.13 -15.97
CA SER A 54 -12.03 -0.90 -16.69
C SER A 54 -12.07 -0.46 -18.15
N GLU A 55 -11.32 -1.13 -19.03
CA GLU A 55 -11.50 -0.95 -20.46
C GLU A 55 -12.96 -1.31 -20.80
N GLY A 56 -13.78 -0.29 -21.07
CA GLY A 56 -15.15 -0.43 -21.53
C GLY A 56 -16.25 -0.20 -20.49
N SER A 57 -16.60 1.06 -20.25
CA SER A 57 -17.98 1.53 -20.47
C SER A 57 -18.03 3.05 -20.36
N GLU A 58 -17.97 3.68 -21.53
CA GLU A 58 -18.51 5.02 -21.71
C GLU A 58 -20.05 4.92 -21.71
N VAL A 59 -20.68 5.49 -20.70
CA VAL A 59 -21.90 6.29 -20.93
C VAL A 59 -21.92 7.43 -19.92
N LYS A 60 -21.69 8.63 -20.46
CA LYS A 60 -22.19 9.88 -19.87
C LYS A 60 -23.71 9.81 -19.83
N ALA A 61 -24.31 10.19 -18.70
CA ALA A 61 -25.61 10.84 -18.68
C ALA A 61 -25.49 12.06 -17.78
N ASP A 62 -25.45 13.21 -18.43
CA ASP A 62 -25.49 14.56 -17.89
C ASP A 62 -26.93 14.91 -17.47
N SER A 63 -27.08 15.78 -16.47
CA SER A 63 -28.24 16.65 -16.18
C SER A 63 -29.56 16.05 -15.64
N GLU A 64 -29.76 16.26 -14.33
CA GLU A 64 -30.82 17.11 -13.72
C GLU A 64 -32.27 17.11 -14.28
N LYS A 65 -33.25 16.73 -13.42
CA LYS A 65 -34.51 17.45 -13.11
C LYS A 65 -35.27 16.70 -12.01
N GLU A 66 -35.52 17.23 -10.81
CA GLU A 66 -36.53 18.25 -10.45
C GLU A 66 -37.95 17.98 -10.99
N THR A 67 -38.88 17.85 -10.01
CA THR A 67 -40.36 17.72 -10.06
C THR A 67 -40.96 16.34 -10.35
#